data_AF-X1RJJ0-F1
#
_entry.id   AF-X1RJJ0-F1
#
_cell.length_a   1.000
_cell.length_b   1.000
_cell.length_c   1.000
_cell.angle_alpha   90.00
_cell.angle_beta   90.00
_cell.angle_gamma   90.00
#
_symmetry.space_group_name_H-M   'P 1'
#
loop_
_entity.id
_entity.type
_entity.pdbx_description
1 polymer ?
#
loop_
_entity_poly.entity_id
_entity_poly.type
_entity_poly.pdbx_seq_one_letter_code
_entity_poly.pdbx_strand_id
1 'polypeptide(L)' 'MSKKSSTGQTKNPRSGHYVKIDREKGKIISHKKSEGPYKNVPIIRKRDK' A
#
# COMPACT_ATOMS: atom_id res chain seq x y z
N MET A 1 21.13 11.27 1.43
CA MET A 1 19.76 11.80 1.27
C MET A 1 18.77 10.67 1.45
N SER A 2 17.95 10.74 2.51
CA SER A 2 16.95 9.73 2.83
C SER A 2 15.94 9.66 1.67
N LYS A 3 15.97 8.57 0.88
CA LYS A 3 14.95 8.30 -0.14
C LYS A 3 13.61 8.24 0.58
N LYS A 4 12.83 9.32 0.52
CA LYS A 4 11.42 9.33 0.93
C LYS A 4 10.80 8.11 0.28
N SER A 5 10.43 7.13 1.10
CA SER A 5 10.02 5.82 0.63
C SER A 5 8.93 5.98 -0.41
N SER A 6 9.23 5.72 -1.69
CA SER A 6 8.27 5.75 -2.81
C SER A 6 7.20 4.64 -2.68
N THR A 7 7.12 4.01 -1.51
CA THR A 7 6.19 2.97 -1.15
C THR A 7 4.92 3.60 -0.61
N GLY A 8 3.78 3.24 -1.18
CA GLY A 8 2.50 3.46 -0.54
C GLY A 8 1.72 2.17 -0.39
N GLN A 9 0.47 2.27 0.04
CA GLN A 9 -0.39 1.11 0.23
C GLN A 9 -1.80 1.34 -0.30
N THR A 10 -2.48 0.25 -0.61
CA THR A 10 -3.90 0.27 -0.97
C THR A 10 -4.58 -0.99 -0.45
N LYS A 11 -5.90 -0.92 -0.20
CA LYS A 11 -6.70 -2.12 0.09
C LYS A 11 -6.92 -2.88 -1.23
N ASN A 12 -6.58 -4.16 -1.24
CA ASN A 12 -6.89 -5.06 -2.34
C ASN A 12 -8.36 -5.50 -2.19
N PRO A 13 -9.26 -5.15 -3.11
CA PRO A 13 -10.68 -5.52 -3.00
C PRO A 13 -10.92 -7.02 -3.20
N ARG A 14 -10.02 -7.74 -3.87
CA ARG A 14 -10.15 -9.18 -4.13
C ARG A 14 -9.89 -10.01 -2.87
N SER A 15 -8.90 -9.61 -2.06
CA SER A 15 -8.53 -10.32 -0.84
C SER A 15 -8.96 -9.63 0.45
N GLY A 16 -9.42 -8.38 0.38
CA GLY A 16 -9.74 -7.55 1.54
C GLY A 16 -8.52 -7.02 2.31
N HIS A 17 -7.30 -7.47 2.00
CA HIS A 17 -6.09 -7.10 2.72
C HIS A 17 -5.37 -5.89 2.10
N TYR A 18 -4.54 -5.22 2.89
CA TYR A 18 -3.69 -4.14 2.40
C TYR A 18 -2.44 -4.68 1.69
N VAL A 19 -2.05 -4.01 0.61
CA VAL A 19 -0.84 -4.33 -0.16
C VAL A 19 0.06 -3.11 -0.22
N LYS A 20 1.37 -3.31 -0.10
CA LYS A 20 2.37 -2.28 -0.38
C LYS A 20 2.65 -2.25 -1.87
N ILE A 21 2.67 -1.05 -2.42
CA ILE A 21 3.04 -0.84 -3.81
C ILE A 21 4.20 0.14 -3.92
N ASP A 22 5.08 -0.15 -4.85
CA ASP A 22 6.11 0.77 -5.32
C ASP A 22 5.46 1.76 -6.30
N ARG A 23 5.49 3.05 -5.96
CA ARG A 23 4.87 4.11 -6.78
C ARG A 23 5.67 4.45 -8.02
N GLU A 24 6.97 4.13 -8.05
CA GLU A 24 7.82 4.36 -9.22
C GLU A 24 7.61 3.24 -10.25
N LYS A 25 7.59 1.99 -9.78
CA LYS A 25 7.46 0.81 -10.65
C LYS A 25 6.02 0.41 -10.94
N GLY A 26 5.06 0.93 -10.17
CA GLY A 26 3.65 0.55 -10.27
C GLY A 26 3.37 -0.91 -9.89
N LYS A 27 4.25 -1.54 -9.10
CA LYS A 27 4.19 -2.97 -8.76
C LYS A 27 3.87 -3.19 -7.28
N ILE A 28 3.17 -4.27 -6.99
CA ILE A 28 2.96 -4.74 -5.62
C ILE A 28 4.28 -5.36 -5.13
N ILE A 29 4.79 -4.86 -4.00
CA ILE A 29 6.03 -5.36 -3.40
C ILE A 29 5.76 -6.31 -2.21
N SER A 30 4.60 -6.19 -1.58
CA SER A 30 4.26 -7.00 -0.40
C SER A 30 2.76 -7.06 -0.17
N HIS A 31 2.29 -8.19 0.35
CA HIS A 31 0.93 -8.41 0.79
C HIS A 31 0.88 -8.50 2.32
N LYS A 32 -0.09 -7.84 2.96
CA LYS A 32 -0.30 -7.95 4.41
C LYS A 32 -1.21 -9.14 4.67
N LYS A 33 -0.87 -9.95 5.67
CA LYS A 33 -1.71 -11.07 6.14
C LYS A 33 -2.70 -10.63 7.22
N SER A 34 -2.30 -9.67 8.07
CA SER A 34 -3.17 -9.13 9.10
C SER A 34 -4.09 -8.05 8.57
N GLU A 35 -5.22 -7.88 9.25
CA GLU A 35 -6.20 -6.85 8.93
C GLU A 35 -5.63 -5.44 9.12
N GLY A 36 -6.25 -4.48 8.43
CA GLY A 36 -5.91 -3.07 8.52
C GLY A 36 -4.64 -2.64 7.74
N PRO A 37 -4.40 -1.32 7.66
CA PRO A 37 -3.28 -0.75 6.91
C PRO A 37 -1.92 -1.05 7.54
N TYR A 38 -0.85 -0.91 6.77
CA TYR A 38 0.52 -0.84 7.26
C TYR A 38 0.75 0.46 8.06
N LYS A 39 1.42 0.36 9.21
CA LYS A 39 1.82 1.51 10.01
C LYS A 39 2.85 2.34 9.22
N ASN A 40 2.70 3.67 9.25
CA ASN A 40 3.61 4.64 8.61
C ASN A 40 3.78 4.50 7.09
N VAL A 41 2.82 3.88 6.39
CA VAL A 41 2.81 3.83 4.92
C VAL A 41 1.62 4.65 4.41
N PRO A 42 1.79 5.57 3.45
CA PRO A 42 0.69 6.38 2.94
C PRO A 42 -0.31 5.53 2.15
N ILE A 43 -1.61 5.68 2.43
CA ILE A 43 -2.68 5.07 1.64
C ILE A 43 -2.86 5.88 0.36
N ILE A 44 -2.65 5.25 -0.80
CA ILE A 44 -2.58 5.93 -2.10
C ILE A 44 -3.98 6.13 -2.69
N ARG A 45 -4.87 5.15 -2.49
CA ARG A 45 -6.24 5.19 -2.99
C ARG A 45 -7.19 5.05 -1.80
N LYS A 46 -7.83 6.14 -1.40
CA LYS A 46 -9.11 6.07 -0.73
C LYS A 46 -10.16 5.94 -1.84
N ARG A 47 -10.93 4.85 -1.85
CA ARG A 47 -12.19 4.88 -2.60
C ARG A 47 -13.14 5.69 -1.73
N ASP A 48 -13.21 6.99 -1.97
CA ASP A 48 -14.39 7.74 -1.59
C ASP A 48 -15.56 7.15 -2.36
N LYS A 49 -16.64 6.88 -1.62
CA LYS A 49 -17.83 6.20 -2.12
C LYS A 49 -18.66 7.16 -2.96
#